data_AF-A0A963AUE3-F1
#
_entry.id   AF-A0A963AUE3-F1
#
_cell.length_a   1.000
_cell.length_b   1.000
_cell.length_c   1.000
_cell.angle_alpha   90.00
_cell.angle_beta   90.00
_cell.angle_gamma   90.00
#
_symmetry.space_group_name_H-M   'P 1'
#
loop_
_entity.id
_entity.type
_entity.pdbx_description
1 polymer ?
#
loop_
_entity_poly.entity_id
_entity_poly.type
_entity_poly.pdbx_seq_one_letter_code
_entity_poly.pdbx_strand_id
1 'polypeptide(L)'
;MPTDYDKIREDNIREYGQGTRHLSFLGRLYTDRTHFVFELLQNAEDAGATRILFSLFDDRLEVTHDGRLFNERDVRGVCGVGEGTKAEDLTQIGKFGIGFKSVYAYTATPEVHSGGEGFRIENYVRPYAVTSKPAGNSWTTLFVFPFNTEEIAPETASKEIGARLRNLSARTLLFLRRINEIEYRLPNSKGGVYLREEIARGSARQVSVIGQNNGKDEEENWLIFERPVPVPGNSETVRVEVSFRLEAEDKAGKNPERIVKVKDSPLVVYFPTEKATRFGFLIQG
;
A
#
# COMPACT_ATOMS: atom_id res chain seq x y z
N MET A 1 14.53 -6.25 22.45
CA MET A 1 15.94 -5.91 22.14
C MET A 1 15.93 -5.01 20.93
N PRO A 2 16.81 -3.99 20.86
CA PRO A 2 16.98 -3.20 19.65
C PRO A 2 17.37 -4.11 18.47
N THR A 3 16.90 -3.79 17.27
CA THR A 3 17.28 -4.55 16.07
C THR A 3 18.79 -4.42 15.80
N ASP A 4 19.43 -5.55 15.50
CA ASP A 4 20.85 -5.59 15.14
C ASP A 4 21.03 -5.40 13.62
N TYR A 5 21.11 -4.15 13.19
CA TYR A 5 21.27 -3.81 11.76
C TYR A 5 22.59 -4.32 11.18
N ASP A 6 23.64 -4.42 11.99
CA ASP A 6 24.96 -4.89 11.54
C ASP A 6 24.89 -6.37 11.19
N LYS A 7 24.26 -7.17 12.06
CA LYS A 7 24.00 -8.58 11.80
C LYS A 7 23.12 -8.79 10.55
N ILE A 8 22.02 -8.04 10.42
CA ILE A 8 21.15 -8.13 9.22
C ILE A 8 21.95 -7.79 7.95
N ARG A 9 22.79 -6.76 8.01
CA ARG A 9 23.64 -6.36 6.88
C ARG A 9 24.67 -7.43 6.53
N GLU A 10 25.31 -8.05 7.52
CA GLU A 10 26.25 -9.16 7.31
C GLU A 10 25.55 -10.38 6.68
N ASP A 11 24.38 -10.76 7.19
CA ASP A 11 23.54 -11.83 6.65
C ASP A 11 23.21 -11.54 5.17
N ASN A 12 22.74 -10.32 4.86
CA ASN A 12 22.38 -9.92 3.50
C ASN A 12 23.58 -9.85 2.55
N ILE A 13 24.78 -9.49 3.03
CA ILE A 13 26.01 -9.54 2.22
C ILE A 13 26.42 -10.98 1.95
N ARG A 14 26.23 -11.90 2.90
CA ARG A 14 26.51 -13.33 2.72
C ARG A 14 25.54 -13.96 1.72
N GLU A 15 24.27 -13.60 1.79
CA GLU A 15 23.21 -14.17 0.95
C GLU A 15 23.22 -13.60 -0.47
N TYR A 16 23.28 -12.26 -0.61
CA TYR A 16 23.16 -11.58 -1.91
C TYR A 16 24.51 -11.16 -2.50
N GLY A 17 25.60 -11.30 -1.74
CA GLY A 17 26.95 -10.96 -2.19
C GLY A 17 27.33 -9.48 -2.01
N GLN A 18 28.61 -9.20 -2.27
CA GLN A 18 29.17 -7.86 -2.12
C GLN A 18 28.80 -6.91 -3.26
N GLY A 19 28.71 -7.42 -4.50
CA GLY A 19 28.34 -6.63 -5.68
C GLY A 19 26.82 -6.50 -5.82
N THR A 20 26.29 -5.28 -5.86
CA THR A 20 24.83 -5.00 -5.82
C THR A 20 24.21 -4.69 -7.18
N ARG A 21 25.00 -4.75 -8.27
CA ARG A 21 24.53 -4.45 -9.64
C ARG A 21 23.37 -5.34 -10.09
N HIS A 22 23.29 -6.58 -9.62
CA HIS A 22 22.20 -7.48 -9.96
C HIS A 22 20.90 -7.14 -9.18
N LEU A 23 21.00 -6.41 -8.06
CA LEU A 23 19.84 -5.98 -7.28
C LEU A 23 19.14 -4.78 -7.91
N SER A 24 19.83 -4.00 -8.75
CA SER A 24 19.18 -2.88 -9.46
C SER A 24 18.12 -3.33 -10.45
N PHE A 25 18.17 -4.59 -10.91
CA PHE A 25 17.09 -5.18 -11.70
C PHE A 25 15.77 -5.21 -10.93
N LEU A 26 15.79 -5.31 -9.58
CA LEU A 26 14.58 -5.33 -8.75
C LEU A 26 13.77 -4.04 -8.85
N GLY A 27 14.44 -2.89 -8.93
CA GLY A 27 13.78 -1.60 -9.13
C GLY A 27 13.14 -1.44 -10.52
N ARG A 28 13.49 -2.32 -11.47
CA ARG A 28 13.02 -2.31 -12.86
C ARG A 28 12.00 -3.41 -13.18
N LEU A 29 11.62 -4.23 -12.19
CA LEU A 29 10.65 -5.31 -12.40
C LEU A 29 9.22 -4.82 -12.63
N TYR A 30 8.91 -3.57 -12.27
CA TYR A 30 7.59 -2.99 -12.44
C TYR A 30 7.56 -2.05 -13.64
N THR A 31 6.64 -2.32 -14.58
CA THR A 31 6.37 -1.45 -15.74
C THR A 31 5.82 -0.09 -15.30
N ASP A 32 5.03 -0.07 -14.21
CA ASP A 32 4.59 1.15 -13.52
C ASP A 32 5.50 1.43 -12.32
N ARG A 33 6.39 2.43 -12.45
CA ARG A 33 7.30 2.85 -11.38
C ARG A 33 6.56 3.33 -10.13
N THR A 34 5.32 3.78 -10.26
CA THR A 34 4.53 4.31 -9.13
C THR A 34 3.76 3.24 -8.37
N HIS A 35 3.92 1.96 -8.74
CA HIS A 35 3.29 0.82 -8.05
C HIS A 35 3.62 0.75 -6.56
N PHE A 36 4.77 1.29 -6.14
CA PHE A 36 5.19 1.33 -4.74
C PHE A 36 4.15 1.98 -3.81
N VAL A 37 3.28 2.87 -4.32
CA VAL A 37 2.20 3.48 -3.53
C VAL A 37 1.25 2.41 -2.97
N PHE A 38 0.91 1.41 -3.78
CA PHE A 38 0.06 0.30 -3.34
C PHE A 38 0.79 -0.66 -2.40
N GLU A 39 2.08 -0.87 -2.61
CA GLU A 39 2.92 -1.69 -1.72
C GLU A 39 3.03 -1.06 -0.33
N LEU A 40 3.16 0.27 -0.25
CA LEU A 40 3.15 0.98 1.03
C LEU A 40 1.79 0.93 1.72
N LEU A 41 0.69 0.97 0.95
CA LEU A 41 -0.67 0.78 1.48
C LEU A 41 -0.85 -0.64 2.05
N GLN A 42 -0.37 -1.67 1.34
CA GLN A 42 -0.37 -3.04 1.82
C GLN A 42 0.47 -3.21 3.09
N ASN A 43 1.68 -2.66 3.13
CA ASN A 43 2.53 -2.72 4.32
C ASN A 43 1.86 -2.07 5.54
N ALA A 44 1.17 -0.94 5.35
CA ALA A 44 0.42 -0.29 6.41
C ALA A 44 -0.80 -1.12 6.84
N GLU A 45 -1.54 -1.70 5.90
CA GLU A 45 -2.69 -2.60 6.16
C GLU A 45 -2.25 -3.84 6.97
N ASP A 46 -1.13 -4.46 6.60
CA ASP A 46 -0.52 -5.60 7.29
C ASP A 46 0.03 -5.24 8.68
N ALA A 47 0.46 -3.99 8.86
CA ALA A 47 0.79 -3.44 10.17
C ALA A 47 -0.45 -3.12 11.02
N GLY A 48 -1.66 -3.24 10.45
CA GLY A 48 -2.92 -2.94 11.13
C GLY A 48 -3.19 -1.44 11.24
N ALA A 49 -2.62 -0.62 10.36
CA ALA A 49 -2.93 0.81 10.30
C ALA A 49 -4.40 1.04 9.96
N THR A 50 -4.97 2.07 10.58
CA THR A 50 -6.28 2.60 10.22
C THR A 50 -6.16 3.81 9.30
N ARG A 51 -5.04 4.53 9.36
CA ARG A 51 -4.82 5.74 8.58
C ARG A 51 -3.42 5.76 8.01
N ILE A 52 -3.29 6.37 6.83
CA ILE A 52 -2.03 6.59 6.14
C ILE A 52 -2.03 7.95 5.44
N LEU A 53 -0.92 8.66 5.53
CA LEU A 53 -0.71 9.98 4.94
C LEU A 53 0.54 9.97 4.04
N PHE A 54 0.37 10.38 2.80
CA PHE A 54 1.44 10.63 1.84
C PHE A 54 1.73 12.14 1.76
N SER A 55 2.88 12.58 2.25
CA SER A 55 3.33 13.98 2.16
C SER A 55 4.43 14.11 1.12
N LEU A 56 4.08 14.65 -0.05
CA LEU A 56 5.00 14.86 -1.15
C LEU A 56 5.62 16.26 -1.10
N PHE A 57 6.95 16.30 -1.15
CA PHE A 57 7.76 17.51 -1.26
C PHE A 57 8.48 17.52 -2.61
N ASP A 58 9.16 18.64 -2.93
CA ASP A 58 9.93 18.74 -4.17
C ASP A 58 11.15 17.80 -4.19
N ASP A 59 11.68 17.45 -3.03
CA ASP A 59 12.92 16.70 -2.86
C ASP A 59 12.76 15.30 -2.25
N ARG A 60 11.57 14.96 -1.77
CA ARG A 60 11.29 13.66 -1.12
C ARG A 60 9.80 13.35 -1.04
N LEU A 61 9.50 12.08 -0.79
CA LEU A 61 8.20 11.63 -0.31
C LEU A 61 8.31 11.16 1.13
N GLU A 62 7.42 11.63 2.01
CA GLU A 62 7.23 11.10 3.36
C GLU A 62 5.91 10.33 3.43
N VAL A 63 5.92 9.15 4.06
CA VAL A 63 4.70 8.34 4.24
C VAL A 63 4.58 7.95 5.71
N THR A 64 3.50 8.37 6.36
CA THR A 64 3.23 8.09 7.77
C THR A 64 1.98 7.24 7.93
N HIS A 65 2.00 6.28 8.86
CA HIS A 65 0.82 5.49 9.21
C HIS A 65 0.76 5.20 10.72
N ASP A 66 -0.40 4.75 11.19
CA ASP A 66 -0.69 4.50 12.62
C ASP A 66 -0.75 3.01 13.01
N GLY A 67 -0.31 2.11 12.13
CA GLY A 67 -0.16 0.68 12.42
C GLY A 67 0.83 0.36 13.54
N ARG A 68 1.05 -0.91 13.82
CA ARG A 68 2.02 -1.33 14.84
C ARG A 68 3.45 -0.85 14.54
N LEU A 69 4.27 -0.73 15.57
CA LEU A 69 5.69 -0.41 15.44
C LEU A 69 6.44 -1.51 14.67
N PHE A 70 7.52 -1.10 13.99
CA PHE A 70 8.47 -2.04 13.38
C PHE A 70 9.15 -2.90 14.44
N ASN A 71 9.41 -4.15 14.06
CA ASN A 71 10.28 -5.06 14.77
C ASN A 71 11.37 -5.60 13.83
N GLU A 72 12.33 -6.35 14.37
CA GLU A 72 13.44 -6.93 13.59
C GLU A 72 12.96 -7.74 12.36
N ARG A 73 11.81 -8.45 12.45
CA ARG A 73 11.27 -9.20 11.31
C ARG A 73 10.84 -8.28 10.17
N ASP A 74 10.28 -7.13 10.49
CA ASP A 74 9.90 -6.13 9.49
C ASP A 74 11.15 -5.53 8.83
N VAL A 75 12.19 -5.24 9.62
CA VAL A 75 13.48 -4.75 9.11
C VAL A 75 14.10 -5.76 8.15
N ARG A 76 14.15 -7.04 8.53
CA ARG A 76 14.59 -8.13 7.66
C ARG A 76 13.71 -8.24 6.42
N GLY A 77 12.39 -8.12 6.56
CA GLY A 77 11.44 -8.18 5.45
C GLY A 77 11.65 -7.08 4.39
N VAL A 78 11.78 -5.82 4.81
CA VAL A 78 12.02 -4.70 3.87
C VAL A 78 13.43 -4.70 3.29
N CYS A 79 14.40 -5.28 4.01
CA CYS A 79 15.79 -5.40 3.55
C CYS A 79 16.03 -6.66 2.69
N GLY A 80 15.26 -7.73 2.82
CA GLY A 80 15.46 -8.99 2.09
C GLY A 80 15.06 -8.93 0.61
N VAL A 81 15.45 -9.98 -0.12
CA VAL A 81 15.08 -10.26 -1.53
C VAL A 81 14.80 -11.75 -1.66
N GLY A 82 13.51 -12.12 -1.74
CA GLY A 82 13.12 -13.54 -1.81
C GLY A 82 13.19 -14.27 -0.47
N GLU A 83 12.30 -15.26 -0.29
CA GLU A 83 11.95 -15.96 0.97
C GLU A 83 11.68 -15.04 2.16
N GLY A 84 10.57 -14.30 2.09
CA GLY A 84 9.96 -13.73 3.29
C GLY A 84 9.74 -14.82 4.34
N THR A 85 10.04 -14.51 5.61
CA THR A 85 9.94 -15.36 6.81
C THR A 85 8.52 -15.89 7.16
N LYS A 86 7.64 -16.13 6.18
CA LYS A 86 6.32 -16.72 6.38
C LYS A 86 5.90 -17.55 5.17
N ALA A 87 6.41 -18.78 5.11
CA ALA A 87 5.82 -19.81 4.25
C ALA A 87 4.34 -20.08 4.59
N GLU A 88 3.90 -19.71 5.80
CA GLU A 88 2.69 -20.25 6.45
C GLU A 88 1.40 -19.40 6.33
N ASP A 89 1.43 -18.20 5.74
CA ASP A 89 0.23 -17.36 5.63
C ASP A 89 0.08 -16.78 4.21
N LEU A 90 -0.68 -17.45 3.33
CA LEU A 90 -0.96 -16.97 1.97
C LEU A 90 -1.92 -15.76 1.94
N THR A 91 -2.50 -15.36 3.07
CA THR A 91 -3.42 -14.23 3.12
C THR A 91 -2.71 -12.88 3.03
N GLN A 92 -1.40 -12.82 3.33
CA GLN A 92 -0.57 -11.62 3.15
C GLN A 92 0.13 -11.66 1.78
N ILE A 93 -0.37 -10.90 0.82
CA ILE A 93 0.23 -10.79 -0.52
C ILE A 93 1.24 -9.63 -0.50
N GLY A 94 2.51 -10.00 -0.28
CA GLY A 94 3.70 -9.13 -0.28
C GLY A 94 5.02 -9.91 -0.10
N LYS A 95 4.96 -11.24 -0.28
CA LYS A 95 5.86 -12.28 0.26
C LYS A 95 7.35 -12.22 -0.13
N PHE A 96 7.78 -11.25 -0.93
CA PHE A 96 9.13 -11.29 -1.49
C PHE A 96 10.00 -10.07 -1.20
N GLY A 97 9.46 -9.05 -0.52
CA GLY A 97 10.17 -7.77 -0.36
C GLY A 97 10.44 -7.03 -1.69
N ILE A 98 10.11 -7.66 -2.83
CA ILE A 98 10.25 -7.16 -4.21
C ILE A 98 9.36 -5.94 -4.43
N GLY A 99 8.13 -5.97 -3.90
CA GLY A 99 7.19 -4.85 -3.97
C GLY A 99 7.77 -3.57 -3.41
N PHE A 100 8.31 -3.64 -2.19
CA PHE A 100 9.01 -2.50 -1.59
C PHE A 100 10.19 -2.01 -2.43
N LYS A 101 10.90 -2.88 -3.16
CA LYS A 101 12.05 -2.45 -3.99
C LYS A 101 11.65 -1.51 -5.13
N SER A 102 10.38 -1.41 -5.50
CA SER A 102 9.92 -0.42 -6.48
C SER A 102 10.16 1.04 -6.05
N VAL A 103 10.33 1.32 -4.74
CA VAL A 103 10.73 2.66 -4.26
C VAL A 103 12.09 3.10 -4.82
N TYR A 104 12.96 2.15 -5.19
CA TYR A 104 14.29 2.46 -5.71
C TYR A 104 14.28 3.08 -7.12
N ALA A 105 13.11 3.13 -7.77
CA ALA A 105 12.93 3.96 -8.96
C ALA A 105 13.07 5.45 -8.64
N TYR A 106 12.78 5.88 -7.41
CA TYR A 106 12.77 7.29 -7.00
C TYR A 106 13.72 7.62 -5.84
N THR A 107 14.25 6.63 -5.12
CA THR A 107 15.22 6.86 -4.04
C THR A 107 16.38 5.87 -4.07
N ALA A 108 17.58 6.29 -3.70
CA ALA A 108 18.73 5.40 -3.48
C ALA A 108 18.85 4.96 -2.01
N THR A 109 18.25 5.71 -1.08
CA THR A 109 18.43 5.53 0.36
C THR A 109 17.12 5.75 1.13
N PRO A 110 16.12 4.86 0.97
CA PRO A 110 14.91 4.92 1.78
C PRO A 110 15.26 4.84 3.27
N GLU A 111 14.61 5.67 4.09
CA GLU A 111 14.70 5.63 5.55
C GLU A 111 13.38 5.18 6.16
N VAL A 112 13.46 4.47 7.28
CA VAL A 112 12.32 4.05 8.09
C VAL A 112 12.56 4.44 9.54
N HIS A 113 11.56 5.07 10.14
CA HIS A 113 11.57 5.51 11.54
C HIS A 113 10.29 5.01 12.23
N SER A 114 10.42 4.23 13.30
CA SER A 114 9.28 3.63 13.98
C SER A 114 9.62 3.33 15.44
N GLY A 115 9.11 4.16 16.36
CA GLY A 115 9.46 4.06 17.78
C GLY A 115 10.99 4.16 18.00
N GLY A 116 11.59 3.10 18.55
CA GLY A 116 13.04 3.02 18.76
C GLY A 116 13.86 2.66 17.51
N GLU A 117 13.20 2.26 16.42
CA GLU A 117 13.84 1.89 15.17
C GLU A 117 14.08 3.14 14.30
N GLY A 118 15.27 3.22 13.72
CA GLY A 118 15.68 4.30 12.83
C GLY A 118 16.81 3.80 11.93
N PHE A 119 16.50 3.49 10.68
CA PHE A 119 17.49 2.96 9.74
C PHE A 119 17.27 3.48 8.32
N ARG A 120 18.37 3.56 7.56
CA ARG A 120 18.35 3.76 6.12
C ARG A 120 18.78 2.48 5.43
N ILE A 121 18.21 2.19 4.27
CA ILE A 121 18.57 1.01 3.48
C ILE A 121 19.39 1.49 2.28
N GLU A 122 20.66 1.14 2.25
CA GLU A 122 21.52 1.36 1.09
C GLU A 122 21.62 0.08 0.28
N ASN A 123 22.04 0.21 -0.99
CA ASN A 123 22.35 -0.95 -1.83
C ASN A 123 21.21 -1.99 -1.87
N TYR A 124 19.96 -1.52 -1.89
CA TYR A 124 18.71 -2.31 -1.92
C TYR A 124 18.40 -3.13 -0.66
N VAL A 125 19.41 -3.61 0.06
CA VAL A 125 19.25 -4.65 1.08
C VAL A 125 20.03 -4.39 2.36
N ARG A 126 20.79 -3.30 2.48
CA ARG A 126 21.73 -3.11 3.58
C ARG A 126 21.24 -2.04 4.55
N PRO A 127 20.75 -2.41 5.74
CA PRO A 127 20.35 -1.44 6.74
C PRO A 127 21.57 -0.81 7.42
N TYR A 128 21.46 0.49 7.70
CA TYR A 128 22.39 1.28 8.50
C TYR A 128 21.61 2.11 9.50
N ALA A 129 22.03 2.10 10.76
CA ALA A 129 21.42 2.91 11.81
C ALA A 129 21.46 4.40 11.44
N VAL A 130 20.38 5.11 11.73
CA VAL A 130 20.30 6.58 11.68
C VAL A 130 19.66 7.10 12.95
N THR A 131 19.84 8.38 13.24
CA THR A 131 19.09 9.04 14.31
C THR A 131 17.60 8.98 13.99
N SER A 132 16.83 8.29 14.85
CA SER A 132 15.38 8.16 14.69
C SER A 132 14.71 9.53 14.67
N LYS A 133 13.85 9.75 13.68
CA LYS A 133 13.00 10.94 13.55
C LYS A 133 11.60 10.62 14.07
N PRO A 134 10.95 11.53 14.80
CA PRO A 134 9.59 11.29 15.25
C PRO A 134 8.64 11.25 14.05
N ALA A 135 7.76 10.24 13.99
CA ALA A 135 6.68 10.18 13.00
C ALA A 135 5.58 11.24 13.25
N GLY A 136 5.60 11.90 14.41
CA GLY A 136 4.57 12.81 14.91
C GLY A 136 3.71 12.15 15.99
N ASN A 137 3.01 12.97 16.79
CA ASN A 137 2.33 12.47 18.01
C ASN A 137 1.18 11.48 17.75
N SER A 138 0.64 11.45 16.53
CA SER A 138 -0.50 10.60 16.15
C SER A 138 -0.12 9.45 15.22
N TRP A 139 1.17 9.30 14.92
CA TRP A 139 1.69 8.33 13.95
C TRP A 139 2.74 7.44 14.61
N THR A 140 2.87 6.21 14.12
CA THR A 140 3.79 5.23 14.70
C THR A 140 5.00 5.00 13.81
N THR A 141 4.84 5.15 12.50
CA THR A 141 5.88 4.84 11.51
C THR A 141 5.94 5.96 10.47
N LEU A 142 7.17 6.31 10.09
CA LEU A 142 7.51 7.27 9.04
C LEU A 142 8.49 6.62 8.07
N PHE A 143 8.11 6.56 6.80
CA PHE A 143 9.03 6.31 5.69
C PHE A 143 9.47 7.63 5.09
N VAL A 144 10.75 7.77 4.77
CA VAL A 144 11.30 8.91 4.03
C VAL A 144 11.99 8.40 2.79
N PHE A 145 11.59 8.91 1.63
CA PHE A 145 12.15 8.57 0.33
C PHE A 145 12.76 9.82 -0.31
N PRO A 146 14.03 10.15 -0.03
CA PRO A 146 14.72 11.25 -0.71
C PRO A 146 14.84 10.98 -2.20
N PHE A 147 14.60 11.98 -3.04
CA PHE A 147 14.74 11.88 -4.50
C PHE A 147 16.20 12.02 -4.92
N ASN A 148 17.01 11.01 -4.58
CA ASN A 148 18.46 11.02 -4.75
C ASN A 148 18.98 9.91 -5.69
N THR A 149 18.13 9.44 -6.61
CA THR A 149 18.56 8.54 -7.68
C THR A 149 19.26 9.31 -8.80
N GLU A 150 20.24 8.69 -9.45
CA GLU A 150 20.88 9.25 -10.64
C GLU A 150 19.99 9.17 -11.90
N GLU A 151 19.04 8.23 -11.93
CA GLU A 151 18.21 7.95 -13.13
C GLU A 151 17.06 8.94 -13.31
N ILE A 152 16.52 9.51 -12.23
CA ILE A 152 15.35 10.39 -12.24
C ILE A 152 15.64 11.65 -11.43
N ALA A 153 15.47 12.82 -12.05
CA ALA A 153 15.59 14.11 -11.39
C ALA A 153 14.44 14.33 -10.37
N PRO A 154 14.68 15.02 -9.23
CA PRO A 154 13.67 15.27 -8.20
C PRO A 154 12.34 15.84 -8.71
N GLU A 155 12.41 16.78 -9.67
CA GLU A 155 11.23 17.41 -10.24
C GLU A 155 10.38 16.42 -11.04
N THR A 156 11.02 15.45 -11.70
CA THR A 156 10.34 14.38 -12.43
C THR A 156 9.71 13.39 -11.46
N ALA A 157 10.44 13.00 -10.40
CA ALA A 157 9.93 12.14 -9.33
C ALA A 157 8.69 12.75 -8.67
N SER A 158 8.79 14.01 -8.23
CA SER A 158 7.67 14.76 -7.64
C SER A 158 6.47 14.84 -8.58
N LYS A 159 6.69 15.15 -9.86
CA LYS A 159 5.61 15.21 -10.86
C LYS A 159 4.91 13.86 -11.06
N GLU A 160 5.66 12.77 -11.20
CA GLU A 160 5.12 11.42 -11.42
C GLU A 160 4.36 10.92 -10.20
N ILE A 161 4.94 11.02 -9.01
CA ILE A 161 4.31 10.61 -7.75
C ILE A 161 3.06 11.48 -7.49
N GLY A 162 3.18 12.80 -7.69
CA GLY A 162 2.04 13.71 -7.55
C GLY A 162 0.92 13.45 -8.55
N ALA A 163 1.23 12.97 -9.77
CA ALA A 163 0.21 12.49 -10.71
C ALA A 163 -0.44 11.19 -10.21
N ARG A 164 0.34 10.25 -9.67
CA ARG A 164 -0.19 9.00 -9.10
C ARG A 164 -1.15 9.25 -7.95
N LEU A 165 -0.75 10.05 -6.97
CA LEU A 165 -1.57 10.35 -5.78
C LEU A 165 -2.89 11.04 -6.16
N ARG A 166 -2.86 11.96 -7.13
CA ARG A 166 -4.06 12.61 -7.69
C ARG A 166 -4.96 11.69 -8.50
N ASN A 167 -4.45 10.56 -8.97
CA ASN A 167 -5.23 9.59 -9.74
C ASN A 167 -5.62 8.37 -8.90
N LEU A 168 -5.34 8.37 -7.59
CA LEU A 168 -5.97 7.43 -6.68
C LEU A 168 -7.50 7.62 -6.75
N SER A 169 -8.22 6.52 -6.58
CA SER A 169 -9.67 6.52 -6.44
C SER A 169 -10.04 6.06 -5.04
N ALA A 170 -11.14 6.55 -4.49
CA ALA A 170 -11.76 6.09 -3.25
C ALA A 170 -11.97 4.57 -3.26
N ARG A 171 -12.17 3.97 -4.44
CA ARG A 171 -12.25 2.52 -4.62
C ARG A 171 -11.01 1.76 -4.14
N THR A 172 -9.86 2.41 -4.02
CA THR A 172 -8.63 1.84 -3.43
C THR A 172 -8.87 1.30 -2.02
N LEU A 173 -9.79 1.92 -1.26
CA LEU A 173 -10.15 1.50 0.10
C LEU A 173 -11.18 0.36 0.15
N LEU A 174 -11.85 0.04 -0.96
CA LEU A 174 -13.08 -0.78 -0.97
C LEU A 174 -12.89 -2.12 -0.25
N PHE A 175 -11.78 -2.77 -0.54
CA PHE A 175 -11.48 -4.12 -0.09
C PHE A 175 -10.44 -4.21 1.03
N LEU A 176 -9.89 -3.06 1.45
CA LEU A 176 -9.06 -2.99 2.65
C LEU A 176 -9.94 -3.27 3.89
N ARG A 177 -9.32 -3.78 4.95
CA ARG A 177 -9.98 -4.21 6.19
C ARG A 177 -9.67 -3.32 7.37
N ARG A 178 -8.47 -2.72 7.41
CA ARG A 178 -8.01 -1.91 8.53
C ARG A 178 -7.96 -0.44 8.15
N ILE A 179 -7.33 -0.11 7.03
CA ILE A 179 -7.22 1.27 6.57
C ILE A 179 -8.61 1.79 6.21
N ASN A 180 -9.01 2.85 6.89
CA ASN A 180 -10.24 3.58 6.65
C ASN A 180 -10.01 5.01 6.14
N GLU A 181 -8.77 5.50 6.17
CA GLU A 181 -8.41 6.84 5.70
C GLU A 181 -7.09 6.82 4.94
N ILE A 182 -7.09 7.39 3.72
CA ILE A 182 -5.88 7.71 2.96
C ILE A 182 -5.89 9.22 2.73
N GLU A 183 -4.89 9.92 3.25
CA GLU A 183 -4.64 11.33 2.95
C GLU A 183 -3.40 11.46 2.06
N TYR A 184 -3.40 12.43 1.15
CA TYR A 184 -2.17 12.88 0.51
C TYR A 184 -2.08 14.39 0.42
N ARG A 185 -0.85 14.90 0.49
CA ARG A 185 -0.49 16.32 0.37
C ARG A 185 0.57 16.48 -0.70
N LEU A 186 0.40 17.50 -1.53
CA LEU A 186 1.30 17.86 -2.62
C LEU A 186 2.13 19.10 -2.24
N PRO A 187 3.25 19.39 -2.94
CA PRO A 187 4.12 20.53 -2.60
C PRO A 187 3.42 21.89 -2.62
N ASN A 188 2.36 22.04 -3.41
CA ASN A 188 1.58 23.27 -3.53
C ASN A 188 0.42 23.38 -2.52
N SER A 189 0.47 22.64 -1.41
CA SER A 189 -0.57 22.56 -0.38
C SER A 189 -1.93 22.05 -0.85
N LYS A 190 -2.04 21.55 -2.09
CA LYS A 190 -3.21 20.77 -2.52
C LYS A 190 -3.10 19.35 -1.98
N GLY A 191 -4.23 18.67 -1.89
CA GLY A 191 -4.27 17.31 -1.41
C GLY A 191 -5.56 16.61 -1.78
N GLY A 192 -5.74 15.45 -1.19
CA GLY A 192 -6.99 14.74 -1.21
C GLY A 192 -7.09 13.80 -0.03
N VAL A 193 -8.32 13.48 0.33
CA VAL A 193 -8.63 12.52 1.38
C VAL A 193 -9.61 11.49 0.83
N TYR A 194 -9.37 10.23 1.17
CA TYR A 194 -10.28 9.13 0.88
C TYR A 194 -10.67 8.49 2.21
N LEU A 195 -11.97 8.26 2.38
CA LEU A 195 -12.57 7.71 3.58
C LEU A 195 -13.34 6.44 3.23
N ARG A 196 -13.39 5.53 4.19
CA ARG A 196 -14.12 4.28 4.11
C ARG A 196 -14.96 4.08 5.36
N GLU A 197 -16.25 3.89 5.15
CA GLU A 197 -17.19 3.54 6.19
C GLU A 197 -17.75 2.14 5.91
N GLU A 198 -18.00 1.38 6.97
CA GLU A 198 -18.55 0.03 6.87
C GLU A 198 -19.67 -0.15 7.88
N ILE A 199 -20.79 -0.67 7.41
CA ILE A 199 -21.95 -1.02 8.23
C ILE A 199 -22.38 -2.47 7.94
N ALA A 200 -22.78 -3.19 8.99
CA ALA A 200 -23.33 -4.53 8.83
C ALA A 200 -24.71 -4.47 8.16
N ARG A 201 -24.95 -5.34 7.17
CA ARG A 201 -26.21 -5.40 6.42
C ARG A 201 -26.63 -6.84 6.16
N GLY A 202 -27.31 -7.44 7.15
CA GLY A 202 -27.74 -8.83 7.09
C GLY A 202 -26.53 -9.79 7.05
N SER A 203 -26.47 -10.66 6.04
CA SER A 203 -25.33 -11.56 5.79
C SER A 203 -24.19 -10.90 4.99
N ALA A 204 -24.33 -9.62 4.66
CA ALA A 204 -23.36 -8.83 3.90
C ALA A 204 -22.86 -7.65 4.74
N ARG A 205 -21.87 -6.94 4.20
CA ARG A 205 -21.45 -5.62 4.67
C ARG A 205 -21.71 -4.59 3.59
N GLN A 206 -22.17 -3.42 3.98
CA GLN A 206 -22.21 -2.26 3.09
C GLN A 206 -20.98 -1.41 3.36
N VAL A 207 -20.25 -1.09 2.30
CA VAL A 207 -19.05 -0.26 2.34
C VAL A 207 -19.30 0.99 1.52
N SER A 208 -19.06 2.13 2.13
CA SER A 208 -19.12 3.44 1.50
C SER A 208 -17.70 3.97 1.40
N VAL A 209 -17.23 4.24 0.17
CA VAL A 209 -15.94 4.88 -0.07
C VAL A 209 -16.17 6.28 -0.60
N ILE A 210 -15.57 7.27 0.04
CA ILE A 210 -15.74 8.69 -0.25
C ILE A 210 -14.36 9.24 -0.57
N GLY A 211 -14.26 10.08 -1.59
CA GLY A 211 -13.02 10.75 -1.96
C GLY A 211 -13.27 12.21 -2.20
N GLN A 212 -12.41 13.06 -1.65
CA GLN A 212 -12.33 14.47 -1.99
C GLN A 212 -10.95 14.71 -2.58
N ASN A 213 -10.89 14.92 -3.89
CA ASN A 213 -9.63 15.04 -4.63
C ASN A 213 -9.67 16.25 -5.57
N ASN A 214 -8.87 17.28 -5.27
CA ASN A 214 -8.76 18.50 -6.07
C ASN A 214 -10.13 19.15 -6.40
N GLY A 215 -11.08 19.11 -5.46
CA GLY A 215 -12.42 19.68 -5.63
C GLY A 215 -13.39 18.82 -6.43
N LYS A 216 -13.04 17.56 -6.71
CA LYS A 216 -13.98 16.54 -7.18
C LYS A 216 -14.30 15.62 -6.01
N ASP A 217 -15.58 15.48 -5.74
CA ASP A 217 -16.10 14.53 -4.78
C ASP A 217 -16.48 13.25 -5.53
N GLU A 218 -16.04 12.10 -5.01
CA GLU A 218 -16.46 10.78 -5.44
C GLU A 218 -17.11 10.07 -4.25
N GLU A 219 -18.22 9.39 -4.49
CA GLU A 219 -18.87 8.59 -3.46
C GLU A 219 -19.34 7.28 -4.09
N GLU A 220 -18.93 6.18 -3.46
CA GLU A 220 -19.36 4.85 -3.84
C GLU A 220 -19.87 4.00 -2.70
N ASN A 221 -21.13 3.60 -2.79
CA ASN A 221 -21.77 2.60 -1.95
C ASN A 221 -21.71 1.22 -2.62
N TRP A 222 -21.35 0.21 -1.82
CA TRP A 222 -21.15 -1.17 -2.27
C TRP A 222 -21.72 -2.16 -1.27
N LEU A 223 -22.35 -3.22 -1.78
CA LEU A 223 -22.75 -4.38 -0.98
C LEU A 223 -21.75 -5.50 -1.21
N ILE A 224 -21.04 -5.92 -0.15
CA ILE A 224 -19.97 -6.93 -0.22
C ILE A 224 -20.40 -8.19 0.52
N PHE A 225 -20.32 -9.32 -0.18
CA PHE A 225 -20.47 -10.65 0.37
C PHE A 225 -19.11 -11.32 0.43
N GLU A 226 -18.83 -12.06 1.50
CA GLU A 226 -17.57 -12.79 1.65
C GLU A 226 -17.83 -14.27 1.94
N ARG A 227 -16.91 -15.12 1.47
CA ARG A 227 -16.93 -16.55 1.78
C ARG A 227 -15.50 -17.09 1.90
N PRO A 228 -15.18 -17.87 2.94
CA PRO A 228 -13.94 -18.63 2.99
C PRO A 228 -13.97 -19.76 1.94
N VAL A 229 -12.88 -19.91 1.21
CA VAL A 229 -12.72 -20.90 0.15
C VAL A 229 -11.42 -21.67 0.42
N PRO A 230 -11.43 -23.02 0.47
CA PRO A 230 -10.22 -23.80 0.62
C PRO A 230 -9.34 -23.69 -0.62
N VAL A 231 -8.03 -23.55 -0.41
CA VAL A 231 -7.06 -23.52 -1.50
C VAL A 231 -6.79 -24.96 -1.97
N PRO A 232 -6.98 -25.30 -3.26
CA PRO A 232 -6.72 -26.66 -3.74
C PRO A 232 -5.28 -27.09 -3.46
N GLY A 233 -5.12 -28.25 -2.80
CA GLY A 233 -3.79 -28.78 -2.45
C GLY A 233 -3.11 -28.13 -1.24
N ASN A 234 -3.81 -27.26 -0.49
CA ASN A 234 -3.34 -26.68 0.76
C ASN A 234 -4.46 -26.79 1.83
N SER A 235 -4.10 -26.91 3.11
CA SER A 235 -5.03 -26.82 4.24
C SER A 235 -5.52 -25.39 4.53
N GLU A 236 -4.94 -24.38 3.88
CA GLU A 236 -5.31 -22.98 4.04
C GLU A 236 -6.66 -22.64 3.38
N THR A 237 -7.34 -21.65 3.98
CA THR A 237 -8.56 -21.06 3.45
C THR A 237 -8.33 -19.58 3.17
N VAL A 238 -8.67 -19.13 1.97
CA VAL A 238 -8.65 -17.72 1.59
C VAL A 238 -10.07 -17.15 1.57
N ARG A 239 -10.21 -15.85 1.83
CA ARG A 239 -11.51 -15.18 1.72
C ARG A 239 -11.69 -14.64 0.31
N VAL A 240 -12.76 -15.08 -0.34
CA VAL A 240 -13.21 -14.52 -1.62
C VAL A 240 -14.37 -13.58 -1.35
N GLU A 241 -14.34 -12.41 -1.96
CA GLU A 241 -15.35 -11.37 -1.81
C GLU A 241 -15.95 -11.00 -3.15
N VAL A 242 -17.26 -10.77 -3.17
CA VAL A 242 -17.98 -10.25 -4.33
C VAL A 242 -18.68 -8.97 -3.92
N SER A 243 -18.47 -7.89 -4.67
CA SER A 243 -19.06 -6.59 -4.39
C SER A 243 -19.94 -6.08 -5.52
N PHE A 244 -21.15 -5.66 -5.15
CA PHE A 244 -22.15 -5.08 -6.04
C PHE A 244 -22.27 -3.59 -5.78
N ARG A 245 -22.21 -2.77 -6.83
CA ARG A 245 -22.39 -1.33 -6.71
C ARG A 245 -23.84 -1.02 -6.37
N LEU A 246 -24.06 -0.21 -5.34
CA LEU A 246 -25.35 0.32 -4.98
C LEU A 246 -25.51 1.73 -5.54
N GLU A 247 -26.67 1.99 -6.15
CA GLU A 247 -27.16 3.33 -6.44
C GLU A 247 -28.23 3.65 -5.41
N ALA A 248 -28.02 4.74 -4.67
CA ALA A 248 -28.91 5.17 -3.61
C ALA A 248 -30.29 5.55 -4.16
N GLU A 249 -31.29 5.47 -3.29
CA GLU A 249 -32.61 6.01 -3.60
C GLU A 249 -32.52 7.50 -3.91
N ASP A 250 -33.25 7.95 -4.93
CA ASP A 250 -33.27 9.36 -5.27
C ASP A 250 -33.95 10.18 -4.16
N LYS A 251 -33.57 11.46 -4.03
CA LYS A 251 -34.15 12.36 -3.02
C LYS A 251 -35.67 12.54 -3.15
N ALA A 252 -36.26 12.14 -4.29
CA ALA A 252 -37.68 12.22 -4.55
C ALA A 252 -38.43 10.93 -4.12
N GLY A 253 -37.73 9.90 -3.64
CA GLY A 253 -38.28 8.60 -3.25
C GLY A 253 -38.90 7.84 -4.41
N LYS A 254 -38.56 8.18 -5.66
CA LYS A 254 -39.17 7.61 -6.86
C LYS A 254 -38.49 6.34 -7.32
N ASN A 255 -37.20 6.20 -7.04
CA ASN A 255 -36.40 5.05 -7.42
C ASN A 255 -35.83 4.41 -6.17
N PRO A 256 -36.24 3.16 -5.82
CA PRO A 256 -35.65 2.46 -4.70
C PRO A 256 -34.17 2.21 -4.94
N GLU A 257 -33.41 2.03 -3.85
CA GLU A 257 -32.02 1.58 -3.92
C GLU A 257 -31.91 0.32 -4.80
N ARG A 258 -30.93 0.29 -5.69
CA ARG A 258 -30.75 -0.81 -6.63
C ARG A 258 -29.28 -1.17 -6.84
N ILE A 259 -29.05 -2.43 -7.17
CA ILE A 259 -27.76 -2.90 -7.66
C ILE A 259 -27.59 -2.45 -9.10
N VAL A 260 -26.46 -1.79 -9.39
CA VAL A 260 -26.12 -1.33 -10.73
C VAL A 260 -24.88 -2.02 -11.27
N LYS A 261 -24.88 -2.26 -12.59
CA LYS A 261 -23.77 -2.91 -13.28
C LYS A 261 -22.56 -1.97 -13.35
N VAL A 262 -21.40 -2.45 -12.93
CA VAL A 262 -20.13 -1.75 -13.12
C VAL A 262 -19.64 -1.95 -14.55
N LYS A 263 -19.25 -0.87 -15.23
CA LYS A 263 -18.75 -0.94 -16.62
C LYS A 263 -17.38 -1.60 -16.70
N ASP A 264 -16.50 -1.25 -15.76
CA ASP A 264 -15.17 -1.82 -15.64
C ASP A 264 -15.10 -2.74 -14.40
N SER A 265 -14.76 -4.00 -14.62
CA SER A 265 -14.77 -5.05 -13.58
C SER A 265 -13.47 -5.85 -13.61
N PRO A 266 -12.35 -5.24 -13.18
CA PRO A 266 -11.10 -5.97 -13.01
C PRO A 266 -11.22 -7.01 -11.89
N LEU A 267 -10.43 -8.06 -11.99
CA LEU A 267 -10.13 -8.92 -10.85
C LEU A 267 -9.34 -8.09 -9.84
N VAL A 268 -9.71 -8.15 -8.57
CA VAL A 268 -9.09 -7.38 -7.50
C VAL A 268 -8.29 -8.32 -6.60
N VAL A 269 -7.08 -7.92 -6.25
CA VAL A 269 -6.24 -8.60 -5.25
C VAL A 269 -5.70 -7.51 -4.33
N TYR A 270 -6.49 -7.12 -3.32
CA TYR A 270 -6.43 -5.83 -2.60
C TYR A 270 -6.71 -4.62 -3.50
N PHE A 271 -6.00 -4.53 -4.62
CA PHE A 271 -6.12 -3.47 -5.62
C PHE A 271 -6.50 -4.05 -7.00
N PRO A 272 -7.07 -3.23 -7.89
CA PRO A 272 -7.41 -3.65 -9.25
C PRO A 272 -6.20 -4.20 -10.02
N THR A 273 -6.37 -5.38 -10.64
CA THR A 273 -5.38 -5.97 -11.56
C THR A 273 -5.71 -5.60 -13.01
N GLU A 274 -4.79 -5.89 -13.94
CA GLU A 274 -5.03 -5.71 -15.39
C GLU A 274 -6.06 -6.71 -15.97
N LYS A 275 -6.42 -7.76 -15.22
CA LYS A 275 -7.28 -8.83 -15.71
C LYS A 275 -8.75 -8.45 -15.58
N ALA A 276 -9.41 -8.16 -16.69
CA ALA A 276 -10.86 -7.92 -16.73
C ALA A 276 -11.68 -9.22 -16.54
N THR A 277 -12.66 -9.19 -15.65
CA THR A 277 -13.62 -10.31 -15.44
C THR A 277 -14.89 -10.16 -16.28
N ARG A 278 -15.28 -8.91 -16.57
CA ARG A 278 -16.50 -8.54 -17.33
C ARG A 278 -17.81 -8.98 -16.67
N PHE A 279 -17.80 -9.34 -15.39
CA PHE A 279 -19.00 -9.78 -14.68
C PHE A 279 -20.01 -8.66 -14.41
N GLY A 280 -19.56 -7.40 -14.40
CA GLY A 280 -20.42 -6.27 -14.03
C GLY A 280 -20.56 -6.05 -12.52
N PHE A 281 -19.80 -6.81 -11.74
CA PHE A 281 -19.55 -6.65 -10.30
C PHE A 281 -18.04 -6.89 -10.08
N LEU A 282 -17.52 -6.54 -8.90
CA LEU A 282 -16.11 -6.80 -8.59
C LEU A 282 -15.96 -8.09 -7.79
N ILE A 283 -14.86 -8.77 -8.01
CA ILE A 283 -14.46 -9.95 -7.24
C ILE A 283 -13.05 -9.74 -6.72
N GLN A 284 -12.88 -9.98 -5.43
CA GLN A 284 -11.58 -10.04 -4.76
C GLN A 284 -11.30 -11.47 -4.33
N GLY A 285 -10.09 -11.95 -4.60
CA GLY A 285 -9.61 -13.25 -4.16
C GLY A 285 -8.34 -13.70 -4.87
#